data_AF-A0A949AJD0-F1
#
_entry.id   AF-A0A949AJD0-F1
#
_cell.length_a   1.000
_cell.length_b   1.000
_cell.length_c   1.000
_cell.angle_alpha   90.00
_cell.angle_beta   90.00
_cell.angle_gamma   90.00
#
_symmetry.space_group_name_H-M   'P 1'
#
loop_
_entity.id
_entity.type
_entity.pdbx_description
1 polymer ?
#
loop_
_entity_poly.entity_id
_entity_poly.type
_entity_poly.pdbx_seq_one_letter_code
_entity_poly.pdbx_strand_id
1 'polypeptide(L)'
;EKSLKNEIAAFRAKRAHKKPEDYVKDESFRDYSLQDAINKAARKENLLEAEKDIDHIRWQVLEDLAVGHYFDIDFLYIYGLQLKIVERYSKIASSRGAEVFNIYKENAAVLAGDEDYGKEKKLLQRQN
;
A
#
# COMPACT_ATOMS: atom_id res chain seq x y z
N GLU A 1 13.56 -7.35 -0.43
CA GLU A 1 12.66 -6.35 0.23
C GLU A 1 12.92 -4.88 -0.17
N LYS A 2 14.18 -4.41 -0.31
CA LYS A 2 14.48 -3.00 -0.64
C LYS A 2 13.95 -2.55 -2.02
N SER A 3 14.10 -3.38 -3.06
CA SER A 3 13.61 -3.11 -4.42
C SER A 3 12.10 -2.84 -4.44
N LEU A 4 11.29 -3.71 -3.80
CA LEU A 4 9.84 -3.51 -3.69
C LEU A 4 9.44 -2.21 -2.99
N LYS A 5 10.15 -1.83 -1.91
CA LYS A 5 9.88 -0.57 -1.19
C LYS A 5 10.17 0.64 -2.07
N ASN A 6 11.25 0.60 -2.83
CA ASN A 6 11.60 1.66 -3.79
C ASN A 6 10.55 1.78 -4.89
N GLU A 7 10.03 0.65 -5.40
CA GLU A 7 9.02 0.67 -6.46
C GLU A 7 7.69 1.27 -6.00
N ILE A 8 7.23 0.88 -4.81
CA ILE A 8 6.01 1.44 -4.22
C ILE A 8 6.20 2.94 -3.96
N ALA A 9 7.38 3.36 -3.48
CA ALA A 9 7.68 4.77 -3.26
C ALA A 9 7.72 5.57 -4.57
N ALA A 10 8.36 5.04 -5.61
CA ALA A 10 8.42 5.66 -6.93
C ALA A 10 7.04 5.81 -7.56
N PHE A 11 6.18 4.78 -7.46
CA PHE A 11 4.81 4.84 -7.96
C PHE A 11 4.00 5.92 -7.23
N ARG A 12 4.07 5.95 -5.89
CA ARG A 12 3.34 6.94 -5.08
C ARG A 12 3.83 8.37 -5.36
N ALA A 13 5.13 8.56 -5.58
CA ALA A 13 5.69 9.84 -5.98
C ALA A 13 5.16 10.30 -7.35
N LYS A 14 5.14 9.42 -8.36
CA LYS A 14 4.56 9.71 -9.69
C LYS A 14 3.10 10.14 -9.60
N ARG A 15 2.30 9.43 -8.80
CA ARG A 15 0.88 9.74 -8.59
C ARG A 15 0.66 11.08 -7.86
N ALA A 16 1.62 11.49 -7.04
CA ALA A 16 1.58 12.77 -6.32
C ALA A 16 2.26 13.93 -7.07
N HIS A 17 2.61 13.76 -8.35
CA HIS A 17 3.40 14.71 -9.15
C HIS A 17 4.75 15.11 -8.50
N LYS A 18 5.33 14.21 -7.70
CA LYS A 18 6.64 14.38 -7.07
C LYS A 18 7.70 13.61 -7.85
N LYS A 19 8.95 14.10 -7.83
CA LYS A 19 10.08 13.46 -8.52
C LYS A 19 10.38 12.10 -7.89
N PRO A 20 10.36 11.00 -8.66
CA PRO A 20 10.58 9.65 -8.11
C PRO A 20 12.01 9.41 -7.61
N GLU A 21 12.97 10.12 -8.20
CA GLU A 21 14.41 10.01 -7.92
C GLU A 21 14.76 10.35 -6.47
N ASP A 22 14.00 11.27 -5.85
CA ASP A 22 14.20 11.70 -4.45
C ASP A 22 13.82 10.60 -3.44
N TYR A 23 13.11 9.56 -3.87
CA TYR A 23 12.53 8.53 -2.99
C TYR A 23 13.05 7.12 -3.25
N VAL A 24 13.83 6.91 -4.32
CA VAL A 24 14.46 5.62 -4.62
C VAL A 24 15.80 5.56 -3.88
N LYS A 25 15.91 4.67 -2.89
CA LYS A 25 17.18 4.41 -2.21
C LYS A 25 17.92 3.30 -2.94
N ASP A 26 18.84 3.69 -3.83
CA ASP A 26 19.88 2.84 -4.48
C ASP A 26 19.50 2.15 -5.81
N GLU A 27 20.49 1.94 -6.69
CA GLU A 27 20.41 1.27 -8.01
C GLU A 27 20.21 -0.26 -7.89
N SER A 28 19.39 -0.72 -6.94
CA SER A 28 19.11 -2.14 -6.86
C SER A 28 18.30 -2.57 -8.08
N PHE A 29 18.70 -3.69 -8.69
CA PHE A 29 17.99 -4.40 -9.77
C PHE A 29 16.48 -4.15 -9.74
N ARG A 30 16.00 -3.38 -10.72
CA ARG A 30 14.58 -3.14 -10.92
C ARG A 30 13.98 -4.36 -11.59
N ASP A 31 13.18 -5.09 -10.84
CA ASP A 31 12.35 -6.13 -11.41
C ASP A 31 11.19 -5.46 -12.16
N TYR A 32 11.32 -5.37 -13.48
CA TYR A 32 10.32 -4.77 -14.37
C TYR A 32 8.98 -5.52 -14.35
N SER A 33 8.97 -6.82 -14.05
CA SER A 33 7.74 -7.61 -13.90
C SER A 33 6.98 -7.19 -12.65
N LEU A 34 7.72 -7.04 -11.54
CA LEU A 34 7.18 -6.58 -10.27
C LEU A 34 6.65 -5.14 -10.38
N GLN A 35 7.36 -4.27 -11.11
CA GLN A 35 6.88 -2.92 -11.41
C GLN A 35 5.54 -2.90 -12.11
N ASP A 36 5.40 -3.69 -13.18
CA ASP A 36 4.16 -3.74 -13.96
C ASP A 36 2.98 -4.27 -13.12
N ALA A 37 3.22 -5.31 -12.30
CA ALA A 37 2.22 -5.83 -11.37
C ALA A 37 1.75 -4.77 -10.36
N ILE A 38 2.67 -4.01 -9.76
CA ILE A 38 2.34 -2.94 -8.81
C ILE A 38 1.60 -1.79 -9.52
N ASN A 39 2.06 -1.40 -10.72
CA ASN A 39 1.42 -0.35 -11.50
C ASN A 39 -0.03 -0.71 -11.85
N LYS A 40 -0.30 -1.98 -12.20
CA LYS A 40 -1.65 -2.47 -12.48
C LYS A 40 -2.53 -2.47 -11.23
N ALA A 41 -2.04 -3.04 -10.13
CA ALA A 41 -2.74 -3.06 -8.85
C ALA A 41 -3.11 -1.64 -8.37
N ALA A 42 -2.17 -0.71 -8.49
CA ALA A 42 -2.32 0.63 -7.96
C ALA A 42 -3.13 1.61 -8.86
N ARG A 43 -3.51 1.17 -10.06
CA ARG A 43 -4.44 1.88 -10.97
C ARG A 43 -5.91 1.56 -10.70
N LYS A 44 -6.23 0.60 -9.83
CA LYS A 44 -7.62 0.32 -9.45
C LYS A 44 -8.27 1.53 -8.78
N GLU A 45 -9.54 1.78 -9.12
CA GLU A 45 -10.33 2.90 -8.56
C GLU A 45 -10.59 2.73 -7.07
N ASN A 46 -10.81 1.49 -6.63
CA ASN A 46 -10.98 1.17 -5.22
C ASN A 46 -9.61 1.06 -4.53
N LEU A 47 -9.27 2.07 -3.71
CA LEU A 47 -8.01 2.12 -2.96
C LEU A 47 -7.79 0.91 -2.05
N LEU A 48 -8.87 0.38 -1.46
CA LEU A 48 -8.76 -0.78 -0.57
C LEU A 48 -8.39 -2.04 -1.35
N GLU A 49 -8.97 -2.23 -2.54
CA GLU A 49 -8.64 -3.34 -3.43
C GLU A 49 -7.21 -3.21 -3.98
N ALA A 50 -6.80 -2.00 -4.36
CA ALA A 50 -5.42 -1.74 -4.79
C ALA A 50 -4.40 -2.14 -3.70
N GLU A 51 -4.66 -1.79 -2.44
CA GLU A 51 -3.79 -2.15 -1.32
C GLU A 51 -3.80 -3.66 -1.01
N LYS A 52 -4.94 -4.35 -1.19
CA LYS A 52 -5.03 -5.81 -1.07
C LYS A 52 -4.22 -6.52 -2.15
N ASP A 53 -4.30 -6.05 -3.39
CA ASP A 53 -3.50 -6.60 -4.50
C ASP A 53 -2.00 -6.44 -4.26
N ILE A 54 -1.56 -5.27 -3.76
CA ILE A 54 -0.15 -5.04 -3.41
C ILE A 54 0.29 -6.00 -2.30
N ASP A 55 -0.56 -6.27 -1.31
CA ASP A 55 -0.26 -7.27 -0.27
C ASP A 55 -0.22 -8.70 -0.82
N HIS A 56 -1.05 -9.02 -1.81
CA HIS A 56 -0.99 -10.30 -2.51
C HIS A 56 0.33 -10.47 -3.26
N ILE A 57 0.78 -9.44 -3.98
CA ILE A 57 2.08 -9.43 -4.66
C ILE A 57 3.22 -9.61 -3.64
N ARG A 58 3.15 -8.92 -2.49
CA ARG A 58 4.11 -9.11 -1.40
C ARG A 58 4.15 -10.55 -0.92
N TRP A 59 2.99 -11.17 -0.74
CA TRP A 59 2.89 -12.56 -0.31
C TRP A 59 3.56 -13.50 -1.32
N GLN A 60 3.27 -13.34 -2.61
CA GLN A 60 3.87 -14.15 -3.67
C GLN A 60 5.40 -14.05 -3.67
N VAL A 61 5.94 -12.84 -3.56
CA VAL A 61 7.40 -12.63 -3.48
C VAL A 61 7.99 -13.33 -2.24
N LEU A 62 7.27 -13.37 -1.11
CA LEU A 62 7.72 -14.07 0.08
C LEU A 62 7.67 -15.59 -0.08
N GLU A 63 6.64 -16.12 -0.73
CA GLU A 63 6.54 -17.56 -1.05
C GLU A 63 7.68 -17.98 -1.98
N ASP A 64 7.95 -17.20 -3.04
CA ASP A 64 9.06 -17.47 -3.96
C ASP A 64 10.41 -17.45 -3.25
N LEU A 65 10.59 -16.54 -2.28
CA LEU A 65 11.78 -16.48 -1.44
C LEU A 65 11.85 -17.63 -0.42
N ALA A 66 10.74 -18.25 -0.05
CA ALA A 66 10.72 -19.39 0.87
C ALA A 66 11.04 -20.71 0.17
N VAL A 67 10.98 -20.76 -1.17
CA VAL A 67 11.27 -21.98 -1.93
C VAL A 67 12.70 -22.45 -1.64
N GLY A 68 12.82 -23.70 -1.20
CA GLY A 68 14.12 -24.32 -0.88
C GLY A 68 14.58 -24.12 0.57
N HIS A 69 13.90 -23.28 1.35
CA HIS A 69 14.19 -23.06 2.77
C HIS A 69 13.30 -23.96 3.65
N TYR A 70 13.89 -25.01 4.23
CA TYR A 70 13.21 -25.94 5.13
C TYR A 70 13.61 -25.67 6.59
N PHE A 71 12.86 -24.78 7.24
CA PHE A 71 13.00 -24.41 8.66
C PHE A 71 14.41 -23.92 9.06
N ASP A 72 14.90 -22.93 8.33
CA ASP A 72 16.13 -22.20 8.64
C ASP A 72 15.82 -20.76 9.12
N ILE A 73 16.87 -19.98 9.37
CA ILE A 73 16.74 -18.60 9.83
C ILE A 73 16.03 -17.73 8.78
N ASP A 74 16.27 -17.96 7.49
CA ASP A 74 15.63 -17.23 6.41
C ASP A 74 14.12 -17.53 6.35
N PHE A 75 13.74 -18.79 6.51
CA PHE A 75 12.34 -19.20 6.66
C PHE A 75 11.66 -18.48 7.83
N LEU A 76 12.33 -18.37 8.99
CA LEU A 76 11.78 -17.65 10.14
C LEU A 76 11.59 -16.16 9.85
N TYR A 77 12.52 -15.51 9.14
CA TYR A 77 12.37 -14.12 8.73
C TYR A 77 11.20 -13.93 7.75
N ILE A 78 11.09 -14.80 6.74
CA ILE A 78 10.02 -14.76 5.75
C ILE A 78 8.67 -14.96 6.43
N TYR A 79 8.56 -15.96 7.30
CA TYR A 79 7.36 -16.21 8.08
C TYR A 79 6.98 -15.02 8.98
N GLY A 80 7.97 -14.38 9.61
CA GLY A 80 7.76 -13.14 10.37
C GLY A 80 7.20 -11.99 9.51
N LEU A 81 7.64 -11.86 8.26
CA LEU A 81 7.10 -10.88 7.32
C LEU A 81 5.67 -11.22 6.90
N GLN A 82 5.35 -12.50 6.66
CA GLN A 82 4.00 -12.97 6.37
C GLN A 82 3.03 -12.65 7.53
N LEU A 83 3.45 -12.90 8.77
CA LEU A 83 2.66 -12.55 9.96
C LEU A 83 2.35 -11.06 10.04
N LYS A 84 3.31 -10.18 9.71
CA LYS A 84 3.08 -8.73 9.68
C LYS A 84 2.04 -8.32 8.65
N ILE A 85 1.96 -9.02 7.51
CA ILE A 85 0.90 -8.80 6.52
C ILE A 85 -0.45 -9.18 7.16
N VAL A 86 -0.57 -10.36 7.77
CA VAL A 86 -1.81 -10.80 8.43
C VAL A 86 -2.24 -9.84 9.56
N GLU A 87 -1.31 -9.40 10.40
CA GLU A 87 -1.58 -8.40 11.45
C GLU A 87 -2.12 -7.08 10.88
N ARG A 88 -1.62 -6.65 9.71
CA ARG A 88 -2.13 -5.47 9.02
C ARG A 88 -3.59 -5.67 8.63
N TYR A 89 -3.97 -6.82 8.10
CA TYR A 89 -5.37 -7.13 7.75
C TYR A 89 -6.28 -7.08 9.00
N SER A 90 -5.82 -7.61 10.13
CA SER A 90 -6.55 -7.52 11.40
C SER A 90 -6.79 -6.06 11.82
N LYS A 91 -5.78 -5.19 11.68
CA LYS A 91 -5.91 -3.75 11.97
C LYS A 91 -6.87 -3.04 11.01
N ILE A 92 -6.82 -3.36 9.72
CA ILE A 92 -7.72 -2.79 8.70
C ILE A 92 -9.17 -3.18 8.98
N ALA A 93 -9.42 -4.44 9.39
CA ALA A 93 -10.75 -4.94 9.70
C ALA A 93 -11.36 -4.37 11.00
N SER A 94 -10.57 -3.64 11.81
CA SER A 94 -11.05 -3.02 13.05
C SER A 94 -11.88 -1.76 12.79
N SER A 95 -12.74 -1.39 13.76
CA SER A 95 -13.53 -0.15 13.72
C SER A 95 -12.65 1.10 13.56
N ARG A 96 -11.52 1.12 14.26
CA ARG A 96 -10.49 2.15 14.12
C ARG A 96 -9.85 2.15 12.74
N GLY A 97 -9.65 0.99 12.12
CA GLY A 97 -9.16 0.86 10.75
C GLY A 97 -10.09 1.53 9.74
N ALA A 98 -11.41 1.33 9.89
CA ALA A 98 -12.41 1.97 9.05
C ALA A 98 -12.43 3.51 9.22
N GLU A 99 -12.31 4.01 10.46
CA GLU A 99 -12.23 5.43 10.75
C GLU A 99 -11.00 6.08 10.08
N VAL A 100 -9.82 5.47 10.26
CA VAL A 100 -8.57 5.94 9.67
C VAL A 100 -8.63 5.93 8.14
N PHE A 101 -9.25 4.90 7.54
CA PHE A 101 -9.44 4.84 6.09
C PHE A 101 -10.31 5.99 5.57
N ASN A 102 -11.38 6.33 6.27
CA ASN A 102 -12.25 7.46 5.91
C ASN A 102 -11.49 8.79 5.96
N ILE A 103 -10.66 9.00 7.00
CA ILE A 103 -9.81 10.20 7.11
C ILE A 103 -8.87 10.31 5.91
N TYR A 104 -8.25 9.20 5.48
CA TYR A 104 -7.38 9.22 4.30
C TYR A 104 -8.13 9.48 3.00
N LYS A 105 -9.35 8.96 2.84
CA LYS A 105 -10.20 9.26 1.69
C LYS A 105 -10.57 10.74 1.62
N GLU A 106 -10.94 11.32 2.76
CA GLU A 106 -11.25 12.75 2.89
C GLU A 106 -10.03 13.61 2.55
N ASN A 107 -8.85 13.31 3.13
CA ASN A 107 -7.62 14.04 2.84
C ASN A 107 -7.18 13.92 1.36
N ALA A 108 -7.38 12.75 0.74
CA ALA A 108 -7.04 12.54 -0.67
C ALA A 108 -7.94 13.37 -1.60
N ALA A 109 -9.23 13.52 -1.29
CA ALA A 109 -10.16 14.37 -2.04
C ALA A 109 -9.79 15.86 -1.93
N VAL A 110 -9.43 16.31 -0.72
CA VAL A 110 -8.95 17.69 -0.49
C VAL A 110 -7.68 17.99 -1.29
N LEU A 111 -6.73 17.04 -1.35
CA LEU A 111 -5.50 17.20 -2.14
C LEU A 111 -5.73 17.16 -3.66
N ALA A 112 -6.84 16.55 -4.12
CA ALA A 112 -7.22 16.50 -5.52
C ALA A 112 -7.96 17.76 -6.00
N GLY A 113 -8.24 18.73 -5.10
CA GLY A 113 -8.92 19.98 -5.44
C GLY A 113 -10.45 19.90 -5.43
N ASP A 114 -11.04 18.78 -5.01
CA ASP A 114 -12.48 18.64 -4.82
C ASP A 114 -12.89 19.22 -3.46
N GLU A 115 -13.13 20.54 -3.41
CA GLU A 115 -13.57 21.24 -2.19
C GLU A 115 -14.96 20.81 -1.68
N ASP A 116 -15.73 20.07 -2.47
CA ASP A 116 -17.11 19.66 -2.15
C ASP A 116 -17.21 18.34 -1.37
N TYR A 117 -16.12 17.56 -1.29
CA TYR A 117 -16.15 16.26 -0.62
C TYR A 117 -16.11 16.43 0.92
N GLY A 118 -17.26 16.19 1.58
CA GLY A 118 -17.39 16.26 3.05
C GLY A 118 -18.17 17.45 3.60
N LYS A 119 -18.68 18.36 2.75
CA LYS A 119 -19.55 19.47 3.18
C LYS A 119 -20.87 18.96 3.80
N GLU A 120 -21.41 17.85 3.32
CA GLU A 120 -22.66 17.26 3.83
C GLU A 120 -22.57 16.83 5.31
N LYS A 121 -21.44 16.24 5.74
CA LYS A 121 -21.25 15.85 7.15
C LYS A 121 -21.13 17.05 8.08
N LYS A 122 -20.47 18.12 7.64
CA LYS A 122 -20.38 19.39 8.40
C LYS A 122 -21.71 20.14 8.45
N LEU A 123 -22.56 20.03 7.41
CA LEU A 123 -23.92 20.56 7.43
C LEU A 123 -24.83 19.78 8.39
N LEU A 124 -24.76 18.46 8.40
CA LEU A 124 -25.54 17.60 9.31
C LEU A 124 -25.11 17.76 10.79
N GLN A 125 -23.82 18.03 11.06
CA GLN A 125 -23.34 18.35 12.41
C GLN A 125 -23.68 19.77 12.88
N ARG A 126 -24.08 20.68 11.98
CA ARG A 126 -24.52 22.05 12.31
C ARG A 126 -26.03 22.18 12.51
N GLN A 127 -26.81 21.19 12.09
CA GLN A 127 -28.28 21.18 12.19
C GLN A 127 -28.82 20.43 13.43
N ASN A 128 -27.94 19.88 14.27
CA ASN A 128 -28.22 19.38 15.61
C ASN A 128 -27.55 20.27 16.65
#